data_AF-A0A418STW1-F1
#
_entry.id   AF-A0A418STW1-F1
#
_cell.length_a   1.000
_cell.length_b   1.000
_cell.length_c   1.000
_cell.angle_alpha   90.00
_cell.angle_beta   90.00
_cell.angle_gamma   90.00
#
_symmetry.space_group_name_H-M   'P 1'
#
loop_
_entity.id
_entity.type
_entity.pdbx_description
1 polymer ?
#
loop_
_entity_poly.entity_id
_entity_poly.type
_entity_poly.pdbx_seq_one_letter_code
_entity_poly.pdbx_strand_id
1 'polypeptide(L)'
;MKWIPAAKSGKWWGIAAGMTIIVGAAIWLIRFVHMGQVFTGVYAFRMLLLAAVVSFAFSAAGWFGARWLWGFSNAGLIAGLAAMALYGSDKTGWEDLISFLSFMMVTVGGIAVGIVAEVVVAVLRYRKTR
;
A
#
# COMPACT_ATOMS: atom_id res chain seq x y z
N MET A 1 13.68 3.85 -15.91
CA MET A 1 12.61 4.40 -15.04
C MET A 1 12.46 5.92 -15.24
N LYS A 2 12.03 6.39 -16.42
CA LYS A 2 11.86 7.83 -16.69
C LYS A 2 10.59 8.43 -16.04
N TRP A 3 9.67 7.58 -15.57
CA TRP A 3 8.39 7.98 -14.99
C TRP A 3 8.40 8.15 -13.46
N ILE A 4 9.36 7.57 -12.75
CA ILE A 4 9.45 7.72 -11.29
C ILE A 4 10.04 9.10 -10.99
N PRO A 5 9.39 9.94 -10.15
CA PRO A 5 9.91 11.26 -9.83
C PRO A 5 11.34 11.20 -9.26
N ALA A 6 12.07 12.30 -9.43
CA ALA A 6 13.37 12.46 -8.79
C ALA A 6 13.24 12.39 -7.26
N ALA A 7 14.28 11.90 -6.58
CA ALA A 7 14.33 11.94 -5.13
C ALA A 7 14.18 13.40 -4.64
N LYS A 8 13.55 13.58 -3.48
CA LYS A 8 13.21 14.88 -2.89
C LYS A 8 12.25 15.77 -3.69
N SER A 9 11.64 15.27 -4.78
CA SER A 9 10.67 16.05 -5.57
C SER A 9 9.32 16.19 -4.85
N GLY A 10 8.71 17.39 -4.90
CA GLY A 10 7.36 17.60 -4.39
C GLY A 10 6.28 16.76 -5.09
N LYS A 11 6.56 16.21 -6.28
CA LYS A 11 5.66 15.31 -7.01
C LYS A 11 5.29 14.05 -6.21
N TRP A 12 6.15 13.61 -5.28
CA TRP A 12 5.87 12.47 -4.40
C TRP A 12 4.65 12.70 -3.51
N TRP A 13 4.44 13.93 -3.05
CA TRP A 13 3.26 14.27 -2.24
C TRP A 13 1.97 14.31 -3.07
N GLY A 14 2.07 14.72 -4.34
CA GLY A 14 0.96 14.60 -5.29
C GLY A 14 0.58 13.14 -5.54
N ILE A 15 1.58 12.25 -5.68
CA ILE A 15 1.35 10.80 -5.78
C ILE A 15 0.71 10.27 -4.49
N ALA A 16 1.19 10.68 -3.31
CA ALA A 16 0.62 10.28 -2.03
C ALA A 16 -0.86 10.66 -1.92
N ALA A 17 -1.22 11.89 -2.27
CA ALA A 17 -2.59 12.36 -2.26
C ALA A 17 -3.47 11.59 -3.26
N GLY A 18 -2.98 11.38 -4.49
CA GLY A 18 -3.69 10.58 -5.50
C GLY A 18 -3.90 9.13 -5.05
N MET A 19 -2.87 8.49 -4.51
CA MET A 19 -2.93 7.11 -4.01
C MET A 19 -3.85 6.99 -2.79
N THR A 20 -3.91 8.01 -1.93
CA THR A 20 -4.86 8.04 -0.81
C THR A 20 -6.30 7.90 -1.30
N ILE A 21 -6.66 8.64 -2.35
CA ILE A 21 -8.01 8.61 -2.93
C ILE A 21 -8.25 7.25 -3.61
N ILE A 22 -7.30 6.76 -4.40
CA ILE A 22 -7.44 5.49 -5.14
C ILE A 22 -7.57 4.31 -4.17
N VAL A 23 -6.67 4.21 -3.19
CA VAL A 23 -6.64 3.14 -2.19
C VAL A 23 -7.85 3.24 -1.27
N GLY A 24 -8.20 4.46 -0.83
CA GLY A 24 -9.38 4.69 -0.01
C GLY A 24 -10.66 4.24 -0.72
N ALA A 25 -10.83 4.62 -1.98
CA ALA A 25 -11.95 4.18 -2.80
C ALA A 25 -11.97 2.66 -2.98
N ALA A 26 -10.81 2.02 -3.20
CA ALA A 26 -10.72 0.57 -3.31
C ALA A 26 -11.14 -0.13 -2.01
N ILE A 27 -10.68 0.33 -0.85
CA ILE A 27 -11.08 -0.22 0.46
C ILE A 27 -12.58 -0.05 0.68
N TRP A 28 -13.15 1.11 0.32
CA TRP A 28 -14.60 1.35 0.44
C TRP A 28 -15.41 0.43 -0.46
N LEU A 29 -15.00 0.25 -1.71
CA LEU A 29 -15.66 -0.69 -2.64
C LEU A 29 -15.61 -2.11 -2.09
N ILE A 30 -14.46 -2.56 -1.58
CA ILE A 30 -14.33 -3.89 -1.00
C ILE A 30 -15.22 -4.03 0.23
N ARG A 31 -15.14 -3.12 1.20
CA ARG A 31 -15.87 -3.27 2.47
C ARG A 31 -17.37 -3.03 2.37
N PHE A 32 -17.77 -1.93 1.75
CA PHE A 32 -19.17 -1.51 1.77
C PHE A 32 -19.98 -2.08 0.62
N VAL A 33 -19.35 -2.31 -0.55
CA VAL A 33 -20.05 -2.85 -1.72
C VAL A 33 -19.89 -4.36 -1.80
N HIS A 34 -18.65 -4.87 -1.79
CA HIS A 34 -18.40 -6.31 -1.97
C HIS A 34 -18.76 -7.13 -0.73
N MET A 35 -18.31 -6.71 0.46
CA MET A 35 -18.59 -7.41 1.73
C MET A 35 -19.93 -7.00 2.36
N GLY A 36 -20.62 -5.99 1.81
CA GLY A 36 -21.94 -5.54 2.26
C GLY A 36 -21.97 -4.99 3.70
N GLN A 37 -20.85 -4.47 4.21
CA GLN A 37 -20.80 -3.86 5.54
C GLN A 37 -21.66 -2.60 5.62
N VAL A 38 -22.23 -2.34 6.80
CA VAL A 38 -23.02 -1.13 7.03
C VAL A 38 -22.14 0.10 6.84
N PHE A 39 -22.53 0.95 5.89
CA PHE A 39 -21.85 2.20 5.64
C PHE A 39 -22.11 3.17 6.80
N THR A 40 -21.05 3.58 7.49
CA THR A 40 -21.08 4.68 8.45
C THR A 40 -19.96 5.66 8.15
N GLY A 41 -20.21 6.96 8.29
CA GLY A 41 -19.21 7.99 8.01
C GLY A 41 -17.93 7.82 8.84
N VAL A 42 -18.06 7.35 10.10
CA VAL A 42 -16.92 7.09 10.99
C VAL A 42 -16.04 5.97 10.45
N TYR A 43 -16.62 4.84 9.99
CA TYR A 43 -15.84 3.74 9.43
C TYR A 43 -15.21 4.11 8.08
N ALA A 44 -15.96 4.79 7.20
CA ALA A 44 -15.43 5.27 5.93
C ALA A 44 -14.22 6.20 6.14
N PHE A 45 -14.33 7.15 7.08
CA PHE A 45 -13.24 8.07 7.41
C PHE A 45 -12.01 7.36 7.99
N ARG A 46 -12.17 6.38 8.89
CA ARG A 46 -11.05 5.58 9.42
C ARG A 46 -10.30 4.84 8.31
N MET A 47 -11.03 4.27 7.35
CA MET A 47 -10.41 3.57 6.22
C MET A 47 -9.68 4.53 5.27
N LEU A 48 -10.21 5.75 5.10
CA LEU A 48 -9.52 6.79 4.35
C LEU A 48 -8.23 7.24 5.07
N LEU A 49 -8.25 7.37 6.39
CA LEU A 49 -7.04 7.66 7.17
C LEU A 49 -6.00 6.56 7.03
N LEU A 50 -6.40 5.28 7.06
CA LEU A 50 -5.50 4.16 6.80
C LEU A 50 -4.86 4.28 5.41
N ALA A 51 -5.68 4.53 4.38
CA ALA A 51 -5.20 4.74 3.01
C ALA A 51 -4.22 5.93 2.92
N ALA A 52 -4.49 7.01 3.64
CA ALA A 52 -3.63 8.18 3.71
C ALA A 52 -2.28 7.83 4.35
N VAL A 53 -2.29 7.23 5.53
CA VAL A 53 -1.07 6.85 6.26
C VAL A 53 -0.18 5.95 5.40
N VAL A 54 -0.74 4.91 4.78
CA VAL A 54 0.01 3.98 3.93
C VAL A 54 0.55 4.67 2.68
N SER A 55 -0.28 5.46 1.99
CA SER A 55 0.11 6.15 0.76
C SER A 55 1.23 7.17 1.00
N PHE A 56 1.14 7.92 2.10
CA PHE A 56 2.18 8.87 2.50
C PHE A 56 3.45 8.17 2.97
N ALA A 57 3.35 7.08 3.74
CA ALA A 57 4.52 6.30 4.15
C ALA A 57 5.30 5.75 2.95
N PHE A 58 4.60 5.18 1.97
CA PHE A 58 5.25 4.64 0.78
C PHE A 58 5.84 5.75 -0.08
N SER A 59 5.10 6.83 -0.28
CA SER A 59 5.58 7.97 -1.07
C SER A 59 6.76 8.68 -0.40
N ALA A 60 6.83 8.68 0.94
CA ALA A 60 8.00 9.15 1.68
C ALA A 60 9.22 8.27 1.41
N ALA A 61 9.08 6.95 1.37
CA ALA A 61 10.17 6.05 0.98
C ALA A 61 10.69 6.38 -0.44
N GLY A 62 9.78 6.63 -1.39
CA GLY A 62 10.12 7.10 -2.73
C GLY A 62 10.82 8.48 -2.73
N TRP A 63 10.38 9.39 -1.88
CA TRP A 63 10.98 10.72 -1.69
C TRP A 63 12.42 10.65 -1.18
N PHE A 64 12.73 9.71 -0.27
CA PHE A 64 14.10 9.41 0.18
C PHE A 64 14.96 8.72 -0.89
N GLY A 65 14.37 8.33 -2.02
CA GLY A 65 15.08 7.70 -3.14
C GLY A 65 15.05 6.17 -3.13
N ALA A 66 14.33 5.55 -2.20
CA ALA A 66 14.14 4.10 -2.14
C ALA A 66 13.07 3.65 -3.16
N ARG A 67 13.47 3.62 -4.44
CA ARG A 67 12.56 3.41 -5.57
C ARG A 67 12.03 1.98 -5.66
N TRP A 68 12.84 0.99 -5.27
CA TRP A 68 12.42 -0.41 -5.24
C TRP A 68 11.49 -0.65 -4.07
N LEU A 69 11.81 -0.08 -2.90
CA LEU A 69 10.92 -0.11 -1.75
C LEU A 69 9.55 0.49 -2.09
N TRP A 70 9.50 1.64 -2.75
CA TRP A 70 8.23 2.24 -3.19
C TRP A 70 7.47 1.31 -4.14
N GLY A 71 8.14 0.75 -5.16
CA GLY A 71 7.51 -0.11 -6.16
C GLY A 71 6.93 -1.39 -5.56
N PHE A 72 7.72 -2.12 -4.76
CA PHE A 72 7.29 -3.37 -4.14
C PHE A 72 6.24 -3.14 -3.05
N SER A 73 6.32 -2.03 -2.29
CA SER A 73 5.28 -1.67 -1.32
C SER A 73 3.93 -1.42 -2.01
N ASN A 74 3.91 -0.72 -3.15
CA ASN A 74 2.68 -0.50 -3.91
C ASN A 74 2.15 -1.81 -4.53
N ALA A 75 3.04 -2.68 -5.03
CA ALA A 75 2.64 -3.99 -5.53
C ALA A 75 2.02 -4.85 -4.41
N GLY A 76 2.64 -4.87 -3.23
CA GLY A 76 2.11 -5.54 -2.04
C GLY A 76 0.76 -4.97 -1.60
N LEU A 77 0.57 -3.66 -1.69
CA LEU A 77 -0.71 -3.02 -1.38
C LEU A 77 -1.82 -3.46 -2.32
N ILE A 78 -1.54 -3.48 -3.63
CA ILE A 78 -2.51 -3.94 -4.64
C ILE A 78 -2.85 -5.42 -4.41
N ALA A 79 -1.84 -6.26 -4.19
CA ALA A 79 -2.03 -7.66 -3.86
C ALA A 79 -2.80 -7.85 -2.54
N GLY A 80 -2.56 -7.00 -1.55
CA GLY A 80 -3.27 -7.01 -0.27
C GLY A 80 -4.73 -6.63 -0.43
N LEU A 81 -5.05 -5.62 -1.26
CA LEU A 81 -6.43 -5.26 -1.59
C LEU A 81 -7.15 -6.42 -2.31
N ALA A 82 -6.45 -7.10 -3.23
CA ALA A 82 -7.00 -8.29 -3.87
C ALA A 82 -7.25 -9.42 -2.86
N ALA A 83 -6.31 -9.69 -1.95
CA ALA A 83 -6.49 -10.67 -0.88
C ALA A 83 -7.67 -10.31 0.03
N MET A 84 -7.83 -9.04 0.37
CA MET A 84 -8.96 -8.54 1.15
C MET A 84 -10.30 -8.89 0.51
N ALA A 85 -10.42 -8.67 -0.81
CA ALA A 85 -11.63 -8.98 -1.56
C ALA A 85 -11.89 -10.49 -1.61
N LEU A 86 -10.84 -11.31 -1.79
CA LEU A 86 -10.99 -12.77 -1.90
C LEU A 86 -11.39 -13.44 -0.58
N TYR A 87 -10.89 -12.97 0.56
CA TYR A 87 -11.13 -13.59 1.86
C TYR A 87 -12.30 -12.99 2.65
N GLY A 88 -13.12 -12.14 2.02
CA GLY A 88 -14.21 -11.41 2.69
C GLY A 88 -15.63 -11.90 2.36
N SER A 89 -15.80 -13.10 1.80
CA SER A 89 -17.02 -13.48 1.07
C SER A 89 -18.20 -13.95 1.94
N ASP A 90 -17.98 -14.57 3.09
CA ASP A 90 -19.06 -15.05 3.96
C ASP A 90 -19.23 -14.13 5.19
N LYS A 91 -20.50 -13.91 5.56
CA LYS A 91 -20.94 -12.86 6.49
C LYS A 91 -20.67 -13.20 7.96
N THR A 92 -19.62 -13.96 8.25
CA THR A 92 -19.19 -14.25 9.61
C THR A 92 -18.27 -13.12 10.10
N GLY A 93 -18.35 -12.77 11.39
CA GLY A 93 -17.46 -11.74 11.95
C GLY A 93 -15.96 -12.11 11.88
N TRP A 94 -15.65 -13.39 11.71
CA TRP A 94 -14.28 -13.91 11.58
C TRP A 94 -13.66 -13.61 10.23
N GLU A 95 -14.44 -13.58 9.15
CA GLU A 95 -13.91 -13.31 7.82
C GLU A 95 -13.56 -11.85 7.60
N ASP A 96 -14.25 -10.91 8.26
CA ASP A 96 -13.80 -9.52 8.23
C ASP A 96 -12.39 -9.38 8.85
N LEU A 97 -12.14 -10.14 9.94
CA LEU A 97 -10.83 -10.19 10.57
C LEU A 97 -9.80 -10.87 9.64
N ILE A 98 -10.12 -12.02 9.05
CA ILE A 98 -9.22 -12.75 8.15
C ILE A 98 -8.90 -11.92 6.90
N SER A 99 -9.90 -11.29 6.29
CA SER A 99 -9.77 -10.38 5.16
C SER A 99 -8.83 -9.22 5.49
N PHE A 100 -9.04 -8.56 6.63
CA PHE A 100 -8.18 -7.46 7.07
C PHE A 100 -6.75 -7.90 7.40
N LEU A 101 -6.58 -9.03 8.09
CA LEU A 101 -5.26 -9.60 8.38
C LEU A 101 -4.53 -10.01 7.10
N SER A 102 -5.23 -10.59 6.14
CA SER A 102 -4.66 -10.97 4.84
C SER A 102 -4.19 -9.74 4.06
N PHE A 103 -5.00 -8.68 4.03
CA PHE A 103 -4.61 -7.38 3.48
C PHE A 103 -3.31 -6.88 4.10
N MET A 104 -3.24 -6.85 5.44
CA MET A 104 -2.06 -6.38 6.16
C MET A 104 -0.84 -7.25 5.87
N MET A 105 -0.99 -8.57 5.96
CA MET A 105 0.12 -9.52 5.80
C MET A 105 0.72 -9.45 4.40
N VAL A 106 -0.11 -9.40 3.35
CA VAL A 106 0.36 -9.28 1.96
C VAL A 106 1.01 -7.91 1.71
N THR A 107 0.43 -6.83 2.25
CA THR A 107 1.02 -5.49 2.15
C THR A 107 2.38 -5.43 2.82
N VAL A 108 2.50 -5.95 4.05
CA VAL A 108 3.77 -6.04 4.80
C VAL A 108 4.77 -6.94 4.08
N GLY A 109 4.32 -8.03 3.46
CA GLY A 109 5.17 -8.88 2.62
C GLY A 109 5.78 -8.11 1.45
N GLY A 110 5.00 -7.29 0.75
CA GLY A 110 5.51 -6.42 -0.31
C GLY A 110 6.51 -5.39 0.19
N ILE A 111 6.28 -4.80 1.36
CA ILE A 111 7.25 -3.90 2.02
C ILE A 111 8.56 -4.65 2.30
N ALA A 112 8.49 -5.85 2.90
CA ALA A 112 9.66 -6.65 3.24
C ALA A 112 10.49 -7.01 2.00
N VAL A 113 9.83 -7.45 0.92
CA VAL A 113 10.49 -7.69 -0.39
C VAL A 113 11.13 -6.42 -0.93
N GLY A 114 10.45 -5.28 -0.80
CA GLY A 114 10.98 -3.97 -1.19
C GLY A 114 12.23 -3.56 -0.43
N ILE A 115 12.26 -3.79 0.89
CA ILE A 115 13.43 -3.52 1.73
C ILE A 115 14.60 -4.40 1.28
N VAL A 116 14.38 -5.70 1.11
CA VAL A 116 15.42 -6.63 0.65
C VAL A 116 15.96 -6.21 -0.71
N ALA A 117 15.09 -5.89 -1.66
CA ALA A 117 15.49 -5.44 -2.99
C ALA A 117 16.33 -4.15 -2.94
N GLU A 118 15.92 -3.17 -2.13
CA GLU A 118 16.66 -1.91 -1.99
C GLU A 118 18.05 -2.14 -1.35
N VAL A 119 18.14 -2.98 -0.33
CA VAL A 119 19.41 -3.36 0.33
C VAL A 119 20.35 -4.07 -0.65
N VAL A 120 19.86 -5.05 -1.41
CA VAL A 120 20.65 -5.76 -2.42
C VAL A 120 21.20 -4.78 -3.46
N VAL A 121 20.36 -3.88 -3.98
CA VAL A 121 20.78 -2.88 -4.97
C VAL A 121 21.81 -1.91 -4.38
N ALA A 122 21.65 -1.48 -3.13
CA ALA A 122 22.60 -0.61 -2.44
C ALA A 122 23.97 -1.29 -2.28
N VAL A 123 24.00 -2.56 -1.86
CA VAL A 123 25.23 -3.35 -1.70
C VAL A 123 25.93 -3.56 -3.05
N LEU A 124 25.18 -3.90 -4.11
CA LEU A 124 25.76 -4.08 -5.45
C LEU A 124 26.35 -2.79 -6.00
N ARG A 125 25.71 -1.64 -5.76
CA ARG A 125 26.27 -0.33 -6.15
C ARG A 125 27.54 -0.01 -5.36
N TYR A 126 27.54 -0.22 -4.06
CA TYR A 126 28.72 0.01 -3.22
C TYR A 126 29.93 -0.81 -3.69
N ARG A 127 29.70 -2.08 -4.05
CA ARG A 127 30.75 -2.96 -4.58
C ARG A 127 31.29 -2.55 -5.95
N LYS A 128 30.49 -1.87 -6.78
CA LYS A 128 30.90 -1.42 -8.12
C LYS A 128 31.64 -0.06 -8.09
N THR A 129 31.46 0.71 -7.03
CA THR A 129 32.09 2.03 -6.85
C THR A 129 33.44 1.96 -6.12
N ARG A 130 33.72 0.86 -5.41
CA ARG A 130 35.08 0.47 -5.00
C ARG A 130 35.78 -0.28 -6.12
#